data_AF-A0A7S3IWS0-F1
#
_entry.id   AF-A0A7S3IWS0-F1
#
_cell.length_a   1.000
_cell.length_b   1.000
_cell.length_c   1.000
_cell.angle_alpha   90.00
_cell.angle_beta   90.00
_cell.angle_gamma   90.00
#
_symmetry.space_group_name_H-M   'P 1'
#
loop_
_entity.id
_entity.type
_entity.pdbx_description
1 polymer ?
#
loop_
_entity_poly.entity_id
_entity_poly.type
_entity_poly.pdbx_seq_one_letter_code
_entity_poly.pdbx_strand_id
1 'polypeptide(L)'
;LDSLIDSSFGMKNPCPKMAGNTFINKVFQGTLERQITCNECHFEKKGDENFIDLSLNLTNNQTEVLSQSSRGVRAFRAASRADPLSSEAAELTDCLEEFFKTDQMDEDNKVQCSKCSAYTQARVKFKLKKLPKV
;
A
#
# COMPACT_ATOMS: atom_id res chain seq x y z
N LEU A 1 -7.55 -20.59 -24.73
CA LEU A 1 -6.47 -19.58 -24.62
C LEU A 1 -6.78 -18.71 -23.40
N ASP A 2 -7.17 -19.36 -22.30
CA ASP A 2 -7.94 -18.74 -21.19
C ASP A 2 -7.30 -19.02 -19.83
N SER A 3 -5.99 -19.24 -19.82
CA SER A 3 -5.24 -19.67 -18.62
C SER A 3 -4.06 -18.76 -18.29
N LEU A 4 -4.06 -17.50 -18.76
CA LEU A 4 -2.94 -16.57 -18.58
C LEU A 4 -3.30 -15.22 -17.95
N ILE A 5 -4.48 -15.08 -17.34
CA ILE A 5 -4.87 -13.84 -16.62
C ILE A 5 -5.42 -14.19 -15.24
N ASP A 6 -4.61 -14.88 -14.42
CA ASP A 6 -4.92 -15.09 -12.99
C ASP A 6 -3.72 -14.68 -12.10
N SER A 7 -2.92 -13.74 -12.60
CA SER A 7 -1.66 -13.29 -12.00
C SER A 7 -1.70 -11.81 -11.61
N SER A 8 -2.75 -11.41 -10.88
CA SER A 8 -2.79 -10.09 -10.25
C SER A 8 -3.13 -10.10 -8.76
N PHE A 9 -3.79 -11.14 -8.23
CA PHE A 9 -3.94 -11.32 -6.76
C PHE A 9 -3.60 -12.76 -6.38
N GLY A 10 -2.30 -13.02 -6.25
CA GLY A 10 -1.76 -14.34 -5.95
C GLY A 10 -2.31 -14.93 -4.65
N MET A 11 -3.23 -15.89 -4.77
CA MET A 11 -3.51 -16.88 -3.72
C MET A 11 -4.24 -18.10 -4.30
N LYS A 12 -3.56 -18.99 -5.06
CA LYS A 12 -3.83 -20.46 -5.08
C LYS A 12 -2.61 -21.25 -5.59
N ASN A 13 -1.51 -21.18 -4.86
CA ASN A 13 -0.65 -22.34 -4.66
C ASN A 13 -0.34 -22.34 -3.16
N PRO A 14 -0.67 -23.39 -2.40
CA PRO A 14 -0.03 -23.57 -1.10
C PRO A 14 1.45 -23.76 -1.42
N CYS A 15 2.26 -22.71 -1.32
CA CYS A 15 3.69 -22.89 -1.16
C CYS A 15 3.85 -23.92 -0.04
N PRO A 16 4.67 -24.96 -0.23
CA PRO A 16 5.02 -25.86 0.87
C PRO A 16 5.38 -24.95 2.03
N LYS A 17 4.66 -25.07 3.16
CA LYS A 17 4.98 -24.33 4.37
C LYS A 17 6.35 -24.84 4.81
N MET A 18 7.42 -24.36 4.17
CA MET A 18 8.78 -24.60 4.57
C MET A 18 8.84 -24.07 5.99
N ALA A 19 8.96 -25.02 6.93
CA ALA A 19 8.97 -24.76 8.35
C ALA A 19 9.90 -23.56 8.62
N GLY A 20 9.33 -22.48 9.14
CA GLY A 20 9.95 -21.15 9.25
C GLY A 20 11.05 -21.08 10.31
N ASN A 21 12.01 -22.00 10.29
CA ASN A 21 13.04 -22.15 11.31
C ASN A 21 14.45 -21.77 10.82
N THR A 22 14.57 -21.10 9.67
CA THR A 22 15.86 -20.56 9.24
C THR A 22 16.27 -19.41 10.16
N PHE A 23 17.57 -19.17 10.29
CA PHE A 23 18.08 -18.01 11.04
C PHE A 23 17.50 -16.68 10.51
N ILE A 24 17.36 -16.57 9.19
CA ILE A 24 16.74 -15.42 8.52
C ILE A 24 15.32 -15.20 9.04
N ASN A 25 14.50 -16.26 9.09
CA ASN A 25 13.12 -16.14 9.57
C ASN A 25 13.03 -15.83 11.07
N LYS A 26 14.03 -16.20 11.87
CA LYS A 26 14.07 -15.87 13.31
C LYS A 26 14.36 -14.39 13.56
N VAL A 27 15.12 -13.77 12.67
CA VAL A 27 15.63 -12.42 12.87
C VAL A 27 14.77 -11.41 12.11
N PHE A 28 14.55 -11.62 10.82
CA PHE A 28 13.93 -10.64 9.92
C PHE A 28 12.43 -10.87 9.68
N GLN A 29 11.84 -11.96 10.20
CA GLN A 29 10.43 -12.24 9.90
C GLN A 29 9.45 -11.56 10.85
N GLY A 30 8.69 -10.63 10.28
CA GLY A 30 7.46 -10.10 10.86
C GLY A 30 6.20 -10.77 10.31
N THR A 31 5.05 -10.32 10.78
CA THR A 31 3.72 -10.75 10.30
C THR A 31 2.81 -9.54 10.14
N LEU A 32 2.19 -9.42 8.96
CA LEU A 32 1.11 -8.51 8.66
C LEU A 32 -0.23 -9.25 8.72
N GLU A 33 -1.28 -8.59 9.21
CA GLU A 33 -2.67 -8.99 9.01
C GLU A 33 -3.23 -8.19 7.83
N ARG A 34 -3.51 -8.86 6.72
CA ARG A 34 -4.24 -8.31 5.58
C ARG A 34 -5.74 -8.35 5.88
N GLN A 35 -6.42 -7.25 5.67
CA GLN A 35 -7.87 -7.11 5.81
C GLN A 35 -8.48 -6.68 4.48
N ILE A 36 -9.33 -7.51 3.87
CA ILE A 36 -10.07 -7.21 2.64
C ILE A 36 -11.54 -7.00 3.01
N THR A 37 -12.09 -5.85 2.68
CA THR A 37 -13.49 -5.49 2.95
C THR A 37 -14.24 -5.27 1.65
N CYS A 38 -15.28 -6.07 1.37
CA CYS A 38 -16.11 -5.90 0.18
C CYS A 38 -16.86 -4.56 0.23
N ASN A 39 -16.94 -3.83 -0.90
CA ASN A 39 -17.67 -2.55 -0.93
C ASN A 39 -19.19 -2.72 -1.06
N GLU A 40 -19.67 -3.86 -1.56
CA GLU A 40 -21.11 -4.14 -1.72
C GLU A 40 -21.77 -4.61 -0.41
N CYS A 41 -21.22 -5.66 0.21
CA CYS A 41 -21.83 -6.29 1.38
C CYS A 41 -21.08 -6.04 2.69
N HIS A 42 -19.96 -5.30 2.63
CA HIS A 42 -19.10 -4.99 3.78
C HIS A 42 -18.56 -6.21 4.54
N PHE A 43 -18.60 -7.39 3.92
CA PHE A 43 -17.95 -8.57 4.47
C PHE A 43 -16.44 -8.37 4.52
N GLU A 44 -15.86 -8.67 5.67
CA GLU A 44 -14.44 -8.56 5.93
C GLU A 44 -13.80 -9.94 5.99
N LYS A 45 -12.72 -10.10 5.22
CA LYS A 45 -11.86 -11.29 5.25
C LYS A 45 -10.47 -10.88 5.72
N LYS A 46 -9.99 -11.54 6.77
CA LYS A 46 -8.64 -11.36 7.30
C LYS A 46 -7.72 -12.51 6.92
N GLY A 47 -6.45 -12.23 6.69
CA GLY A 47 -5.42 -13.23 6.42
C GLY A 47 -4.07 -12.77 6.95
N ASP A 48 -3.31 -13.68 7.54
CA ASP A 48 -1.95 -13.39 8.02
C ASP A 48 -0.94 -13.64 6.89
N GLU A 49 -0.01 -12.70 6.71
CA GLU A 49 1.07 -12.74 5.72
C GLU A 49 2.41 -12.49 6.43
N ASN A 50 3.40 -13.36 6.22
CA ASN A 50 4.74 -13.16 6.75
C ASN A 50 5.56 -12.26 5.81
N PHE A 51 6.38 -11.38 6.36
CA PHE A 51 7.26 -10.50 5.59
C PHE A 51 8.69 -10.52 6.15
N ILE A 52 9.66 -10.17 5.31
CA ILE A 52 11.09 -10.02 5.67
C ILE A 52 11.52 -8.55 5.56
N ASP A 53 10.89 -7.79 4.67
CA ASP A 53 11.09 -6.36 4.45
C ASP A 53 9.74 -5.65 4.24
N LEU A 54 9.76 -4.32 4.31
CA LEU A 54 8.64 -3.46 3.94
C LEU A 54 9.09 -2.56 2.79
N SER A 55 8.39 -2.66 1.67
CA SER A 55 8.56 -1.73 0.54
C SER A 55 7.63 -0.54 0.76
N LEU A 56 8.21 0.63 1.04
CA LEU A 56 7.45 1.86 1.29
C LEU A 56 7.58 2.79 0.09
N ASN A 57 6.46 3.37 -0.33
CA ASN A 57 6.46 4.42 -1.34
C ASN A 57 6.84 5.75 -0.71
N LEU A 58 7.68 6.54 -1.39
CA LEU A 58 8.02 7.88 -0.95
C LEU A 58 6.87 8.83 -1.29
N THR A 59 6.24 9.39 -0.27
CA THR A 59 5.21 10.41 -0.43
C THR A 59 5.87 11.78 -0.56
N ASN A 60 6.22 12.20 -1.77
CA ASN A 60 6.64 13.58 -2.00
C ASN A 60 5.41 14.48 -2.00
N ASN A 61 5.22 15.26 -0.93
CA ASN A 61 4.25 16.36 -0.89
C ASN A 61 4.72 17.56 -1.74
N GLN A 62 5.38 17.31 -2.88
CA GLN A 62 5.68 18.36 -3.84
C GLN A 62 4.35 18.72 -4.49
N THR A 63 3.88 19.90 -4.17
CA THR A 63 2.72 20.50 -4.82
C THR A 63 3.10 20.64 -6.29
N GLU A 64 2.61 19.72 -7.12
CA GLU A 64 2.65 19.79 -8.58
C GLU A 64 1.88 21.04 -9.02
N VAL A 65 2.50 22.22 -8.91
CA VAL A 65 2.11 23.43 -9.63
C VAL A 65 2.64 23.37 -11.06
N LEU A 66 2.40 22.25 -11.74
CA LEU A 66 2.70 22.08 -13.16
C LEU A 66 1.52 21.41 -13.86
N SER A 67 0.39 22.08 -13.88
CA SER A 67 -0.43 22.17 -15.11
C SER A 67 -1.65 23.02 -14.87
N GLN A 68 -1.66 24.19 -15.52
CA GLN A 68 -2.80 24.93 -16.09
C GLN A 68 -2.70 26.43 -15.81
N SER A 69 -1.92 27.14 -16.63
CA SER A 69 -2.31 28.52 -16.96
C SER A 69 -1.82 28.92 -18.35
N SER A 70 -2.71 28.70 -19.31
CA SER A 70 -2.81 29.53 -20.49
C SER A 70 -2.93 31.00 -20.05
N ARG A 71 -2.05 31.86 -20.59
CA ARG A 71 -2.07 33.34 -20.58
C ARG A 71 -1.60 34.01 -19.28
N GLY A 72 -0.46 34.70 -19.36
CA GLY A 72 0.24 35.29 -18.22
C GLY A 72 -0.26 36.66 -17.76
N VAL A 73 0.09 36.99 -16.51
CA VAL A 73 0.30 38.35 -15.98
C VAL A 73 1.35 38.26 -14.87
N ARG A 74 2.18 39.30 -14.77
CA ARG A 74 3.38 39.51 -13.95
C ARG A 74 3.09 39.50 -12.43
N ALA A 75 4.00 38.93 -11.64
CA ALA A 75 4.67 39.57 -10.51
C ALA A 75 5.47 38.51 -9.72
N PHE A 76 6.79 38.47 -9.92
CA PHE A 76 7.70 37.90 -8.93
C PHE A 76 7.63 38.77 -7.68
N ARG A 77 6.66 38.46 -6.80
CA ARG A 77 6.64 39.00 -5.44
C ARG A 77 7.77 38.32 -4.68
N ALA A 78 8.83 39.10 -4.45
CA ALA A 78 9.75 38.88 -3.35
C ALA A 78 8.94 38.87 -2.04
N ALA A 79 8.69 37.69 -1.50
CA ALA A 79 8.21 37.50 -0.14
C ALA A 79 9.24 36.63 0.58
N SER A 80 9.93 37.27 1.51
CA SER A 80 10.73 36.72 2.60
C SER A 80 11.86 35.75 2.28
N ARG A 81 13.06 36.17 2.63
CA ARG A 81 14.15 35.29 3.07
C ARG A 81 13.64 34.47 4.27
N ALA A 82 13.04 33.33 4.00
CA ALA A 82 13.01 32.20 4.92
C ALA A 82 14.18 31.29 4.52
N ASP A 83 14.95 30.82 5.51
CA ASP A 83 15.99 29.82 5.30
C ASP A 83 15.45 28.66 4.45
N PRO A 84 16.05 28.32 3.28
CA PRO A 84 15.54 27.25 2.41
C PRO A 84 15.87 25.84 2.94
N LEU A 85 16.17 25.69 4.23
CA LEU A 85 16.81 24.49 4.77
C LEU A 85 16.07 23.89 5.98
N SER A 86 14.74 23.89 5.96
CA SER A 86 13.94 23.04 6.85
C SER A 86 13.03 22.12 6.04
N SER A 87 13.65 21.04 5.56
CA SER A 87 13.04 19.71 5.41
C SER A 87 11.74 19.60 4.62
N GLU A 88 11.80 19.89 3.32
CA GLU A 88 10.83 19.40 2.32
C GLU A 88 11.12 17.94 1.94
N ALA A 89 11.45 17.12 2.95
CA ALA A 89 11.77 15.72 2.82
C ALA A 89 10.61 14.91 3.39
N ALA A 90 10.12 13.92 2.62
CA ALA A 90 9.15 12.95 3.12
C ALA A 90 9.70 12.28 4.38
N GLU A 91 8.93 12.28 5.48
CA GLU A 91 9.33 11.57 6.68
C GLU A 91 9.03 10.08 6.53
N LEU A 92 9.81 9.23 7.21
CA LEU A 92 9.54 7.78 7.24
C LEU A 92 8.13 7.50 7.78
N THR A 93 7.67 8.31 8.73
CA THR A 93 6.32 8.23 9.30
C THR A 93 5.26 8.40 8.22
N ASP A 94 5.40 9.38 7.33
CA ASP A 94 4.45 9.61 6.23
C ASP A 94 4.36 8.38 5.32
N CYS A 95 5.51 7.80 4.99
CA CYS A 95 5.59 6.62 4.14
C CYS A 95 4.95 5.39 4.80
N LEU A 96 5.14 5.23 6.12
CA LEU A 96 4.53 4.16 6.90
C LEU A 96 3.02 4.36 7.05
N GLU A 97 2.57 5.59 7.28
CA GLU A 97 1.15 5.92 7.36
C GLU A 97 0.42 5.61 6.06
N GLU A 98 1.00 5.99 4.92
CA GLU A 98 0.43 5.68 3.61
C GLU A 98 0.42 4.17 3.35
N PHE A 99 1.47 3.43 3.73
CA PHE A 99 1.51 1.96 3.60
C PHE A 99 0.41 1.25 4.41
N PHE A 100 0.13 1.71 5.63
CA PHE A 100 -0.88 1.10 6.52
C PHE A 100 -2.29 1.67 6.33
N LYS A 101 -2.46 2.62 5.42
CA LYS A 101 -3.76 3.18 5.05
C LYS A 101 -4.63 2.14 4.38
N THR A 102 -5.93 2.42 4.37
CA THR A 102 -6.87 1.63 3.58
C THR A 102 -6.74 2.03 2.12
N ASP A 103 -6.34 1.10 1.28
CA ASP A 103 -6.31 1.22 -0.17
C ASP A 103 -7.65 0.80 -0.79
N GLN A 104 -8.03 1.41 -1.91
CA GLN A 104 -9.24 1.07 -2.66
C GLN A 104 -8.86 0.42 -3.98
N MET A 105 -9.53 -0.67 -4.30
CA MET A 105 -9.25 -1.38 -5.54
C MET A 105 -10.06 -0.80 -6.71
N ASP A 106 -9.38 -0.42 -7.78
CA ASP A 106 -9.96 0.13 -9.01
C ASP A 106 -10.81 -0.90 -9.78
N GLU A 107 -11.51 -0.46 -10.84
CA GLU A 107 -12.40 -1.32 -11.63
C GLU A 107 -11.71 -2.51 -12.28
N ASP A 108 -10.43 -2.37 -12.62
CA ASP A 108 -9.60 -3.43 -13.22
C ASP A 108 -9.12 -4.47 -12.20
N ASN A 109 -9.27 -4.18 -10.90
CA ASN A 109 -8.66 -4.94 -9.83
C ASN A 109 -9.69 -5.45 -8.82
N LYS A 110 -10.70 -6.19 -9.28
CA LYS A 110 -11.79 -6.69 -8.40
C LYS A 110 -11.39 -7.95 -7.63
N VAL A 111 -11.90 -8.09 -6.41
CA VAL A 111 -11.70 -9.31 -5.58
C VAL A 111 -12.98 -10.13 -5.57
N GLN A 112 -12.84 -11.46 -5.63
CA GLN A 112 -13.96 -12.35 -5.43
C GLN A 112 -14.44 -12.31 -3.97
N CYS A 113 -15.65 -11.79 -3.75
CA CYS A 113 -16.29 -11.79 -2.44
C CYS A 113 -16.97 -13.14 -2.19
N SER A 114 -16.65 -13.81 -1.08
CA SER A 114 -17.25 -15.08 -0.71
C SER A 114 -18.72 -14.99 -0.31
N LYS A 115 -19.22 -13.80 0.08
CA LYS A 115 -20.64 -13.58 0.39
C LYS A 115 -21.46 -13.22 -0.85
N CYS A 116 -20.96 -12.34 -1.70
CA CYS A 116 -21.65 -11.96 -2.94
C CYS A 116 -21.51 -13.02 -4.05
N SER A 117 -20.54 -13.93 -3.91
CA SER A 117 -20.15 -14.89 -4.96
C SER A 117 -19.83 -14.22 -6.30
N ALA A 118 -19.33 -12.98 -6.26
CA ALA A 118 -19.05 -12.13 -7.40
C ALA A 118 -17.73 -11.37 -7.23
N TYR A 119 -17.13 -10.94 -8.34
CA TYR A 119 -15.98 -10.04 -8.34
C TYR A 119 -16.46 -8.61 -8.11
N THR A 120 -16.06 -8.03 -6.99
CA THR A 120 -16.51 -6.71 -6.54
C THR A 120 -15.31 -5.85 -6.18
N GLN A 121 -15.48 -4.53 -6.23
CA GLN A 121 -14.52 -3.62 -5.61
C GLN A 121 -14.43 -3.90 -4.11
N ALA A 122 -13.23 -3.72 -3.56
CA ALA A 122 -12.95 -3.94 -2.16
C ALA A 122 -11.95 -2.91 -1.65
N ARG A 123 -11.92 -2.78 -0.33
CA ARG A 123 -10.92 -2.02 0.41
C ARG A 123 -9.92 -2.97 1.03
N VAL A 124 -8.63 -2.67 0.91
CA VAL A 124 -7.55 -3.47 1.48
C VAL A 124 -6.83 -2.64 2.51
N LYS A 125 -6.56 -3.22 3.68
CA LYS A 125 -5.73 -2.59 4.72
C LYS A 125 -4.77 -3.61 5.29
N PHE A 126 -3.54 -3.19 5.55
CA PHE A 126 -2.58 -3.99 6.30
C PHE A 126 -2.50 -3.50 7.75
N LYS A 127 -2.18 -4.42 8.65
CA LYS A 127 -1.88 -4.14 10.05
C LYS A 127 -0.65 -4.93 10.47
N LEU A 128 0.22 -4.30 11.24
CA LEU A 128 1.39 -5.00 11.77
C LEU A 128 0.98 -5.84 12.98
N LYS A 129 1.07 -7.17 12.85
CA LYS A 129 0.70 -8.13 13.90
C LYS A 129 1.92 -8.55 14.72
N LYS A 130 3.06 -8.72 14.06
CA LYS A 130 4.35 -9.07 14.68
C LYS A 130 5.46 -8.29 14.00
N LEU A 131 6.25 -7.56 14.78
CA LEU A 131 7.50 -6.94 14.33
C LEU A 131 8.59 -8.00 14.15
N PRO A 132 9.45 -7.89 13.14
CA PRO A 132 10.72 -8.61 13.12
C PRO A 132 11.60 -8.20 14.31
N LYS A 133 12.61 -9.00 14.62
CA LYS A 133 13.52 -8.75 15.76
C LYS A 133 14.47 -7.58 15.48
N VAL A 134 14.73 -7.33 14.20
CA VAL A 134 15.58 -6.25 13.67
C VAL A 134 14.79 -5.40 12.70
#